data_AF-A0A4V5ZWZ9-F1
#
_entry.id   AF-A0A4V5ZWZ9-F1
#
_cell.length_a   1.000
_cell.length_b   1.000
_cell.length_c   1.000
_cell.angle_alpha   90.00
_cell.angle_beta   90.00
_cell.angle_gamma   90.00
#
_symmetry.space_group_name_H-M   'P 1'
#
loop_
_entity.id
_entity.type
_entity.pdbx_description
1 polymer ?
#
loop_
_entity_poly.entity_id
_entity_poly.type
_entity_poly.pdbx_seq_one_letter_code
_entity_poly.pdbx_strand_id
1 'polypeptide(L)'
;MKRLGRKVTPFDQEAWDKACVESMVAVNVHKYMQNQEFKEELISTSGSTLVECSPNLWGIGLSAKDERAADRRWWRGKNKFGYVLTHIRDYLSPEAEANEIVKNVMKKCKNL
;
A
#
# COMPACT_ATOMS: atom_id res chain seq x y z
N MET A 1 -8.68 -3.00 21.68
CA MET A 1 -7.37 -3.37 21.10
C MET A 1 -6.34 -2.22 21.15
N LYS A 2 -6.52 -1.09 20.44
CA LYS A 2 -5.52 0.01 20.37
C LYS A 2 -5.05 0.60 21.71
N ARG A 3 -5.90 0.63 22.74
CA ARG A 3 -5.57 1.17 24.08
C ARG A 3 -4.48 0.36 24.81
N LEU A 4 -4.45 -0.96 24.60
CA LEU A 4 -3.46 -1.84 25.25
C LEU A 4 -2.09 -1.74 24.56
N GLY A 5 -2.06 -1.66 23.23
CA GLY A 5 -0.81 -1.50 22.48
C GLY A 5 -0.03 -0.22 22.84
N ARG A 6 -0.71 0.85 23.26
CA ARG A 6 -0.07 2.10 23.73
C ARG A 6 0.64 1.97 25.09
N LYS A 7 0.47 0.85 25.79
CA LYS A 7 1.11 0.59 27.10
C LYS A 7 2.36 -0.27 27.00
N VAL A 8 2.78 -0.69 25.79
CA VAL A 8 3.99 -1.48 25.59
C VAL A 8 5.20 -0.67 26.07
N THR A 9 6.00 -1.26 26.96
CA THR A 9 7.22 -0.65 27.49
C THR A 9 8.25 -1.73 27.82
N PRO A 10 9.55 -1.54 27.48
CA PRO A 10 10.07 -0.45 26.65
C PRO A 10 9.55 -0.55 25.21
N PHE A 11 9.31 0.59 24.55
CA PHE A 11 8.83 0.64 23.18
C PHE A 11 9.94 1.13 22.24
N ASP A 12 10.30 0.29 21.28
CA ASP A 12 11.26 0.61 20.23
C ASP A 12 10.52 1.14 18.99
N GLN A 13 10.56 2.45 18.80
CA GLN A 13 9.90 3.12 17.67
C GLN A 13 10.57 2.76 16.34
N GLU A 14 11.88 2.53 16.30
CA GLU A 14 12.61 2.25 15.07
C GLU A 14 12.31 0.83 14.58
N ALA A 15 12.36 -0.15 15.49
CA ALA A 15 11.95 -1.52 15.19
C ALA A 15 10.48 -1.58 14.75
N TRP A 16 9.60 -0.82 15.42
CA TRP A 16 8.19 -0.74 15.03
C TRP A 16 7.98 -0.13 13.65
N ASP A 17 8.68 0.97 13.33
CA ASP A 17 8.52 1.67 12.06
C ASP A 17 8.86 0.78 10.87
N LYS A 18 9.82 -0.14 11.03
CA LYS A 18 10.13 -1.16 10.01
C LYS A 18 9.06 -2.26 9.96
N ALA A 19 8.79 -2.90 11.10
CA ALA A 19 7.90 -4.06 11.16
C ALA A 19 6.45 -3.72 10.80
N CYS A 20 6.00 -2.49 11.08
CA CYS A 20 4.62 -2.07 10.82
C CYS A 20 4.31 -1.98 9.32
N VAL A 21 5.28 -1.57 8.49
CA VAL A 21 5.10 -1.50 7.03
C VAL A 21 5.04 -2.91 6.45
N GLU A 22 5.99 -3.78 6.82
CA GLU A 22 6.00 -5.19 6.40
C GLU A 22 4.69 -5.90 6.78
N SER A 23 4.23 -5.70 8.02
CA SER A 23 2.96 -6.24 8.51
C SER A 23 1.77 -5.69 7.70
N MET A 24 1.75 -4.39 7.41
CA MET A 24 0.68 -3.77 6.65
C MET A 24 0.61 -4.31 5.23
N VAL A 25 1.76 -4.55 4.60
CA VAL A 25 1.84 -5.17 3.28
C VAL A 25 1.27 -6.58 3.33
N ALA A 26 1.79 -7.44 4.19
CA ALA A 26 1.38 -8.84 4.29
C ALA A 26 -0.13 -8.98 4.56
N VAL A 27 -0.66 -8.22 5.53
CA VAL A 27 -2.09 -8.26 5.87
C VAL A 27 -2.97 -7.83 4.70
N ASN A 28 -2.60 -6.75 3.99
CA ASN A 28 -3.40 -6.29 2.86
C ASN A 28 -3.30 -7.25 1.68
N VAL A 29 -2.12 -7.82 1.37
CA VAL A 29 -2.00 -8.86 0.34
C VAL A 29 -2.96 -10.01 0.62
N HIS A 30 -2.95 -10.56 1.84
CA HIS A 30 -3.88 -11.62 2.22
C HIS A 30 -5.34 -11.19 2.14
N LYS A 31 -5.67 -9.98 2.61
CA LYS A 31 -7.04 -9.43 2.53
C LYS A 31 -7.56 -9.41 1.10
N TYR A 32 -6.77 -8.87 0.17
CA TYR A 32 -7.16 -8.72 -1.23
C TYR A 32 -7.11 -10.06 -1.98
N MET A 33 -6.17 -10.95 -1.69
CA MET A 33 -6.16 -12.30 -2.27
C MET A 33 -7.34 -13.17 -1.81
N GLN A 34 -7.78 -13.01 -0.56
CA GLN A 34 -8.91 -13.76 -0.01
C GLN A 34 -10.27 -13.28 -0.57
N ASN A 35 -10.39 -12.01 -0.95
CA ASN A 35 -11.66 -11.40 -1.36
C ASN A 35 -11.55 -10.82 -2.77
N GLN A 36 -12.05 -11.56 -3.76
CA GLN A 36 -11.91 -11.23 -5.17
C GLN A 36 -12.53 -9.87 -5.54
N GLU A 37 -13.71 -9.54 -5.00
CA GLU A 37 -14.37 -8.24 -5.22
C GLU A 37 -13.48 -7.07 -4.76
N PHE A 38 -12.85 -7.18 -3.58
CA PHE A 38 -11.94 -6.15 -3.10
C PHE A 38 -10.68 -6.03 -3.96
N LYS A 39 -10.17 -7.16 -4.48
CA LYS A 39 -9.02 -7.15 -5.39
C LYS A 39 -9.37 -6.42 -6.68
N GLU A 40 -10.54 -6.69 -7.25
CA GLU A 40 -11.02 -6.04 -8.47
C GLU A 40 -11.24 -4.53 -8.24
N GLU A 41 -11.84 -4.14 -7.12
CA GLU A 41 -11.99 -2.74 -6.75
C GLU A 41 -10.61 -2.05 -6.63
N LEU A 42 -9.65 -2.69 -5.96
CA LEU A 42 -8.30 -2.15 -5.82
C LEU A 42 -7.61 -1.97 -7.19
N ILE A 43 -7.68 -2.97 -8.07
CA ILE A 43 -7.10 -2.92 -9.42
C ILE A 43 -7.77 -1.84 -10.28
N SER A 44 -9.08 -1.62 -10.11
CA SER A 44 -9.83 -0.59 -10.86
C SER A 44 -9.29 0.83 -10.62
N THR A 45 -8.56 1.05 -9.53
CA THR A 45 -7.91 2.34 -9.21
C THR A 45 -6.57 2.56 -9.94
N SER A 46 -6.20 1.68 -10.87
CA SER A 46 -4.96 1.81 -11.65
C SER A 46 -4.88 3.19 -12.35
N GLY A 47 -3.66 3.72 -12.46
CA GLY A 47 -3.41 5.07 -12.96
C GLY A 47 -3.66 6.21 -11.95
N SER A 48 -4.22 5.92 -10.77
CA SER A 48 -4.39 6.89 -9.69
C SER A 48 -3.41 6.66 -8.53
N THR A 49 -3.17 7.71 -7.73
CA THR A 49 -2.55 7.60 -6.41
C THR A 49 -3.64 7.42 -5.37
N LEU A 50 -3.58 6.34 -4.59
CA LEU A 50 -4.47 6.17 -3.44
C LEU A 50 -4.02 7.03 -2.26
N VAL A 51 -4.99 7.64 -1.58
CA VAL A 51 -4.73 8.65 -0.54
C VAL A 51 -5.51 8.33 0.73
N GLU A 52 -4.79 8.11 1.82
CA GLU A 52 -5.38 7.91 3.15
C GLU A 52 -5.57 9.27 3.83
N CYS A 53 -6.81 9.69 4.02
CA CYS A 53 -7.16 11.01 4.55
C CYS A 53 -7.27 11.03 6.08
N SER A 54 -6.19 10.62 6.75
CA SER A 54 -6.10 10.58 8.22
C SER A 54 -5.00 11.53 8.75
N PRO A 55 -5.11 12.02 10.00
CA PRO A 55 -4.22 13.06 10.55
C PRO A 55 -2.81 12.56 10.93
N ASN A 56 -2.52 11.27 10.75
CA ASN A 56 -1.28 10.65 11.23
C ASN A 56 -0.28 10.40 10.10
N LEU A 57 0.89 9.85 10.43
CA LEU A 57 1.96 9.52 9.47
C LEU A 57 1.52 8.61 8.32
N TRP A 58 0.51 7.77 8.54
CA TRP A 58 -0.03 6.85 7.54
C TRP A 58 -0.93 7.52 6.52
N GLY A 59 -1.54 8.65 6.88
CA GLY A 59 -2.35 9.48 6.00
C GLY A 59 -1.65 10.75 5.52
N ILE A 60 -2.42 11.65 4.92
CA ILE A 60 -1.95 12.93 4.38
C ILE A 60 -2.12 14.12 5.32
N GLY A 61 -2.74 13.95 6.48
CA GLY A 61 -2.97 15.06 7.40
C GLY A 61 -4.16 15.97 7.06
N LEU A 62 -4.96 15.59 6.06
CA LEU A 62 -6.15 16.30 5.60
C LEU A 62 -7.36 15.35 5.59
N SER A 63 -8.56 15.92 5.71
CA SER A 63 -9.82 15.19 5.56
C SER A 63 -10.09 14.87 4.09
N ALA A 64 -10.82 13.78 3.81
CA ALA A 64 -11.25 13.45 2.45
C ALA A 64 -12.18 14.51 1.82
N LYS A 65 -12.81 15.36 2.66
CA LYS A 65 -13.65 16.47 2.21
C LYS A 65 -12.87 17.77 1.97
N ASP A 66 -11.59 17.81 2.32
CA ASP A 66 -10.75 18.98 2.10
C ASP A 66 -10.23 18.94 0.66
N GLU A 67 -10.58 19.94 -0.15
CA GLU A 67 -10.20 20.01 -1.57
C GLU A 67 -8.67 19.97 -1.76
N ARG A 68 -7.90 20.42 -0.76
CA ARG A 68 -6.43 20.37 -0.78
C ARG A 68 -5.89 18.94 -0.73
N ALA A 69 -6.70 17.94 -0.37
CA ALA A 69 -6.31 16.54 -0.35
C ALA A 69 -5.85 16.03 -1.73
N ALA A 70 -6.37 16.62 -2.82
CA ALA A 70 -5.98 16.27 -4.18
C ALA A 70 -4.57 16.78 -4.56
N ASP A 71 -4.01 17.74 -3.81
CA ASP A 71 -2.73 18.36 -4.12
C ASP A 71 -1.68 18.00 -3.06
N ARG A 72 -0.68 17.23 -3.50
CA ARG A 72 0.44 16.73 -2.69
C ARG A 72 1.19 17.83 -1.95
N ARG A 73 1.19 19.08 -2.45
CA ARG A 73 1.87 20.22 -1.80
C ARG A 73 1.27 20.57 -0.43
N TRP A 74 0.02 20.20 -0.18
CA TRP A 74 -0.67 20.48 1.08
C TRP A 74 -0.62 19.32 2.07
N TRP A 75 -0.07 18.18 1.67
CA TRP A 75 -0.01 17.01 2.53
C TRP A 75 0.98 17.24 3.67
N ARG A 76 0.50 17.00 4.89
CA ARG A 76 1.29 17.10 6.13
C ARG A 76 1.80 15.75 6.60
N GLY A 77 1.17 14.67 6.13
CA GLY A 77 1.55 13.29 6.41
C GLY A 77 2.25 12.63 5.20
N LYS A 78 2.74 11.40 5.40
CA LYS A 78 3.54 10.69 4.38
C LYS A 78 2.71 9.79 3.46
N ASN A 79 1.39 9.70 3.66
CA ASN A 79 0.51 8.80 2.91
C ASN A 79 1.03 7.35 2.83
N LYS A 80 1.68 6.84 3.91
CA LYS A 80 2.30 5.50 3.89
C LYS A 80 1.30 4.42 3.49
N PHE A 81 0.05 4.53 3.93
CA PHE A 81 -0.96 3.52 3.62
C PHE A 81 -1.38 3.55 2.15
N GLY A 82 -1.57 4.74 1.58
CA GLY A 82 -1.84 4.90 0.15
C GLY A 82 -0.76 4.28 -0.73
N TYR A 83 0.51 4.46 -0.35
CA TYR A 83 1.63 3.79 -1.03
C TYR A 83 1.63 2.27 -0.87
N VAL A 84 1.33 1.75 0.32
CA VAL A 84 1.18 0.30 0.53
C VAL A 84 0.10 -0.28 -0.38
N LEU A 85 -1.08 0.35 -0.43
CA LEU A 85 -2.17 -0.11 -1.28
C LEU A 85 -1.82 -0.04 -2.77
N THR A 86 -1.13 1.02 -3.19
CA THR A 86 -0.64 1.17 -4.57
C THR A 86 0.34 0.06 -4.92
N HIS A 87 1.29 -0.23 -4.03
CA HIS A 87 2.27 -1.31 -4.24
C HIS A 87 1.59 -2.69 -4.35
N ILE A 88 0.62 -2.96 -3.48
CA ILE A 88 -0.12 -4.23 -3.49
C ILE A 88 -1.01 -4.34 -4.73
N ARG A 89 -1.65 -3.25 -5.15
CA ARG A 89 -2.43 -3.20 -6.40
C ARG A 89 -1.56 -3.65 -7.57
N ASP A 90 -0.38 -3.04 -7.71
CA ASP A 90 0.52 -3.30 -8.82
C ASP A 90 1.03 -4.76 -8.76
N TYR A 91 1.37 -5.26 -7.56
CA TYR A 91 1.76 -6.66 -7.34
C TYR A 91 0.65 -7.66 -7.71
N LEU A 92 -0.61 -7.35 -7.42
CA LEU A 92 -1.76 -8.22 -7.69
C LEU A 92 -2.36 -8.03 -9.10
N SER A 93 -1.81 -7.12 -9.90
CA SER A 93 -2.35 -6.77 -11.21
C SER A 93 -2.08 -7.87 -12.26
N PRO A 94 -3.03 -8.13 -13.18
CA PRO A 94 -2.79 -9.04 -14.30
C PRO A 94 -1.63 -8.60 -15.19
N GLU A 95 -1.36 -7.29 -15.27
CA GLU A 95 -0.23 -6.73 -16.01
C GLU A 95 1.12 -7.15 -15.41
N ALA A 96 1.22 -7.21 -14.07
CA ALA A 96 2.42 -7.73 -13.42
C ALA A 96 2.66 -9.21 -13.74
N GLU A 97 1.60 -10.02 -13.75
CA GLU A 97 1.69 -11.44 -14.17
C GLU A 97 2.15 -11.56 -15.64
N ALA A 98 1.55 -10.78 -16.54
CA ALA A 98 1.92 -10.77 -17.96
C ALA A 98 3.38 -10.32 -18.17
N ASN A 99 3.82 -9.27 -17.47
CA ASN A 99 5.19 -8.76 -17.54
C ASN A 99 6.22 -9.79 -17.07
N GLU A 100 5.91 -10.56 -16.03
CA GLU A 100 6.79 -11.61 -15.54
C GLU A 100 6.88 -12.79 -16.53
N ILE A 101 5.76 -13.17 -17.16
CA ILE A 101 5.74 -14.16 -18.24
C ILE A 101 6.63 -13.70 -19.41
N VAL A 102 6.48 -12.46 -19.87
CA VAL A 102 7.30 -11.90 -20.96
C VAL A 102 8.79 -11.91 -20.61
N LYS A 103 9.17 -11.50 -19.39
CA LYS A 103 10.57 -11.55 -18.92
C LYS A 103 11.12 -12.97 -18.97
N ASN A 104 10.34 -13.95 -18.50
CA ASN A 104 10.74 -15.35 -18.50
C ASN A 104 10.91 -15.92 -19.92
N VAL A 105 10.02 -15.58 -20.84
CA VAL A 105 10.15 -15.91 -22.27
C VAL A 105 11.41 -15.29 -22.87
N MET A 106 11.63 -13.98 -22.65
CA MET A 106 12.80 -13.27 -23.19
C MET A 106 14.13 -13.80 -22.62
N LYS A 107 14.16 -14.20 -21.34
CA LYS A 107 15.34 -14.84 -20.74
C LYS A 107 15.64 -16.19 -21.38
N LYS A 108 14.60 -16.99 -21.69
CA LYS A 108 14.76 -18.27 -22.39
C LYS A 108 15.28 -18.08 -23.82
N CYS A 109 14.76 -17.09 -24.55
CA CYS A 109 15.21 -16.77 -25.91
C CYS A 109 16.67 -16.28 -25.97
N LYS A 110 17.19 -15.62 -24.93
CA LYS A 110 18.58 -15.15 -24.87
C LYS A 110 19.59 -16.25 -24.52
N ASN A 111 19.13 -17.41 -24.04
CA ASN A 111 19.95 -18.56 -23.68
C ASN A 111 19.89 -19.68 -24.72
N LEU A 112 19.35 -19.39 -25.91
CA LEU A 112 19.41 -20.20 -27.14
C LEU A 112 20.45 -19.60 -28.07
#